data_AF-A0A0N1MH01-F1
#
_entry.id   AF-A0A0N1MH01-F1
#
_cell.length_a   1.000
_cell.length_b   1.000
_cell.length_c   1.000
_cell.angle_alpha   90.00
_cell.angle_beta   90.00
_cell.angle_gamma   90.00
#
_symmetry.space_group_name_H-M   'P 1'
#
loop_
_entity.id
_entity.type
_entity.pdbx_description
1 polymer ?
#
loop_
_entity_poly.entity_id
_entity_poly.type
_entity_poly.pdbx_seq_one_letter_code
_entity_poly.pdbx_strand_id
1 'polypeptide(L)'
;MKRVRAIEEFSKKEEILHKEYKLDITSTQLLKELDDLILNEEDYEDEIYDQYNLTKLQVQKLKPFLKELLKEDFEKYTYELGCYEEEEK
;
A
#
# COMPACT_ATOMS: atom_id res chain seq x y z
N MET A 1 15.27 -12.47 0.36
CA MET A 1 14.11 -11.88 1.05
C MET A 1 13.07 -11.47 0.04
N LYS A 2 11.79 -11.73 0.33
CA LYS A 2 10.67 -11.40 -0.56
C LYS A 2 10.07 -10.08 -0.10
N ARG A 3 10.03 -9.07 -0.98
CA ARG A 3 9.33 -7.81 -0.70
C ARG A 3 7.81 -8.00 -0.80
N VAL A 4 7.09 -7.61 0.25
CA VAL A 4 5.63 -7.55 0.30
C VAL A 4 5.19 -6.13 0.05
N ARG A 5 4.09 -5.98 -0.68
CA ARG A 5 3.37 -4.72 -0.84
C ARG A 5 1.96 -4.93 -0.31
N ALA A 6 1.46 -3.97 0.45
CA ALA A 6 0.13 -4.05 1.03
C ALA A 6 -0.54 -2.68 1.02
N ILE A 7 -1.87 -2.69 0.95
CA ILE A 7 -2.66 -1.56 1.40
C ILE A 7 -2.86 -1.75 2.90
N GLU A 8 -2.39 -0.81 3.68
CA GLU A 8 -2.50 -0.78 5.13
C GLU A 8 -3.64 0.17 5.51
N GLU A 9 -4.59 -0.34 6.28
CA GLU A 9 -5.76 0.38 6.74
C GLU A 9 -5.53 0.81 8.18
N PHE A 10 -5.42 2.11 8.41
CA PHE A 10 -5.21 2.70 9.74
C PHE A 10 -6.49 3.34 10.25
N SER A 11 -6.84 3.08 11.51
CA SER A 11 -7.97 3.73 12.19
C SER A 11 -7.66 5.21 12.42
N LYS A 12 -8.48 6.12 11.88
CA LYS A 12 -8.33 7.56 12.15
C LYS A 12 -8.58 7.94 13.61
N LYS A 13 -9.35 7.11 14.33
CA LYS A 13 -9.71 7.38 15.73
C LYS A 13 -8.62 6.91 16.70
N GLU A 14 -8.03 5.77 16.41
CA GLU A 14 -7.11 5.09 17.32
C GLU A 14 -5.65 5.24 16.86
N GLU A 15 -5.41 5.72 15.64
CA GLU A 15 -4.09 5.91 15.01
C GLU A 15 -3.25 4.62 15.00
N ILE A 16 -3.93 3.47 14.88
CA ILE A 16 -3.30 2.15 14.81
C ILE A 16 -3.65 1.45 13.50
N LEU A 17 -2.74 0.58 13.07
CA LEU A 17 -2.97 -0.37 11.99
C LEU A 17 -4.14 -1.28 12.37
N HIS A 18 -5.19 -1.24 11.55
CA HIS A 18 -6.40 -2.05 11.72
C HIS A 18 -6.32 -3.33 10.90
N LYS A 19 -5.91 -3.23 9.63
CA LYS A 19 -5.80 -4.38 8.73
C LYS A 19 -4.82 -4.11 7.59
N GLU A 20 -4.17 -5.15 7.10
CA GLU A 20 -3.37 -5.12 5.88
C GLU A 20 -4.01 -5.97 4.78
N TYR A 21 -3.88 -5.50 3.55
CA TYR A 21 -4.37 -6.19 2.36
C TYR A 21 -3.22 -6.37 1.39
N LYS A 22 -2.66 -7.58 1.34
CA LYS A 22 -1.50 -7.91 0.49
C LYS A 22 -1.87 -7.78 -1.00
N LEU A 23 -0.99 -7.12 -1.74
CA LEU A 23 -1.07 -6.92 -3.18
C LEU A 23 -0.23 -7.99 -3.90
N ASP A 24 -0.78 -8.54 -4.98
CA ASP A 24 -0.06 -9.40 -5.93
C ASP A 24 0.46 -8.57 -7.10
N ILE A 25 1.42 -7.69 -6.80
CA ILE A 25 1.98 -6.73 -7.75
C ILE A 25 3.49 -6.53 -7.50
N THR A 26 4.23 -6.25 -8.56
CA THR A 26 5.65 -5.83 -8.48
C THR A 26 5.76 -4.32 -8.24
N SER A 27 6.89 -3.81 -7.74
CA SER A 27 7.06 -2.36 -7.56
C SER A 27 6.95 -1.59 -8.88
N THR A 28 7.54 -2.10 -9.96
CA THR A 28 7.43 -1.48 -11.30
C THR A 28 5.97 -1.38 -11.79
N GLN A 29 5.18 -2.44 -11.61
CA GLN A 29 3.75 -2.38 -11.95
C GLN A 29 2.99 -1.43 -11.02
N LEU A 30 3.32 -1.43 -9.73
CA LEU A 30 2.71 -0.52 -8.76
C LEU A 30 2.92 0.94 -9.15
N LEU A 31 4.15 1.34 -9.49
CA LEU A 31 4.45 2.70 -9.91
C LEU A 31 3.82 3.07 -11.26
N LYS A 32 3.62 2.09 -12.14
CA LYS A 32 2.91 2.30 -13.39
C LYS A 32 1.41 2.54 -13.19
N GLU A 33 0.77 1.78 -12.29
CA GLU A 33 -0.64 1.98 -11.96
C GLU A 33 -0.82 3.28 -11.16
N LEU A 34 0.08 3.53 -10.22
CA LEU A 34 0.15 4.76 -9.43
C LEU A 34 1.07 5.78 -10.10
N ASP A 35 0.77 6.13 -11.35
CA ASP A 35 1.52 7.11 -12.15
C ASP A 35 1.60 8.51 -11.52
N ASP A 36 0.77 8.77 -10.51
CA ASP A 36 0.73 9.99 -9.70
C ASP A 36 1.43 9.85 -8.33
N LEU A 37 2.00 8.68 -8.00
CA LEU A 37 2.74 8.48 -6.75
C LEU A 37 4.12 9.13 -6.86
N ILE A 38 4.40 10.05 -5.94
CA ILE A 38 5.69 10.71 -5.79
C ILE A 38 6.45 9.99 -4.68
N LEU A 39 7.54 9.33 -5.03
CA LEU A 39 8.44 8.70 -4.07
C LEU A 39 9.26 9.76 -3.33
N ASN A 40 9.60 9.46 -2.08
CA ASN A 40 10.58 10.20 -1.31
C ASN A 40 11.98 10.01 -1.91
N GLU A 41 12.91 10.93 -1.65
CA GLU A 41 14.25 10.94 -2.26
C GLU A 41 15.08 9.67 -1.97
N GLU A 42 14.77 8.97 -0.88
CA GLU A 42 15.48 7.76 -0.46
C GLU A 42 14.85 6.47 -1.02
N ASP A 43 13.69 6.57 -1.68
CA ASP A 43 13.00 5.44 -2.28
C ASP A 43 13.24 5.34 -3.79
N TYR A 44 13.44 4.11 -4.25
CA TYR A 44 13.72 3.78 -5.65
C TYR A 44 12.65 2.84 -6.20
N GLU A 45 12.58 2.70 -7.52
CA GLU A 45 11.53 1.91 -8.18
C GLU A 45 11.45 0.46 -7.68
N ASP A 46 12.60 -0.12 -7.38
CA ASP A 46 12.82 -1.46 -6.86
C ASP A 46 12.93 -1.49 -5.33
N GLU A 47 13.10 -0.32 -4.71
CA GLU A 47 13.35 -0.16 -3.29
C GLU A 47 12.48 0.92 -2.63
N ILE A 48 11.21 0.60 -2.43
CA ILE A 48 10.27 1.44 -1.65
C ILE A 48 10.30 0.95 -0.19
N TYR A 49 10.68 1.81 0.74
CA TYR A 49 10.77 1.54 2.17
C TYR A 49 9.77 2.36 2.99
N ASP A 50 9.38 3.53 2.51
CA ASP A 50 8.44 4.39 3.23
C ASP A 50 6.97 3.97 3.04
N GLN A 51 6.14 4.41 3.98
CA GLN A 51 4.69 4.34 3.86
C GLN A 51 4.16 5.58 3.13
N TYR A 52 3.26 5.37 2.17
CA TYR A 52 2.68 6.44 1.38
C TYR A 52 1.18 6.52 1.55
N ASN A 53 0.65 7.68 1.96
CA ASN A 53 -0.78 7.92 1.99
C ASN A 53 -1.40 7.75 0.60
N LEU A 54 -2.40 6.88 0.50
CA LEU A 54 -3.11 6.59 -0.74
C LEU A 54 -4.39 7.42 -0.85
N THR A 55 -4.57 8.04 -2.00
CA THR A 55 -5.85 8.67 -2.34
C THR A 55 -6.92 7.62 -2.65
N LYS A 56 -8.19 8.05 -2.65
CA LYS A 56 -9.31 7.20 -3.07
C LYS A 56 -9.10 6.57 -4.45
N LEU A 57 -8.57 7.36 -5.39
CA LEU A 57 -8.34 6.87 -6.75
C LEU A 57 -7.23 5.81 -6.77
N GLN A 58 -6.13 6.03 -6.05
CA GLN A 58 -5.02 5.10 -5.97
C GLN A 58 -5.43 3.77 -5.33
N VAL A 59 -6.22 3.80 -4.25
CA VAL A 59 -6.78 2.56 -3.67
C VAL A 59 -7.63 1.80 -4.69
N GLN A 60 -8.46 2.48 -5.47
CA GLN A 60 -9.29 1.85 -6.50
C GLN A 60 -8.45 1.23 -7.63
N LYS A 61 -7.35 1.88 -8.03
CA LYS A 61 -6.40 1.33 -9.01
C LYS A 61 -5.70 0.07 -8.49
N LEU A 62 -5.44 -0.03 -7.19
CA LEU A 62 -4.77 -1.18 -6.58
C LEU A 62 -5.69 -2.37 -6.28
N LYS A 63 -7.01 -2.15 -6.17
CA LYS A 63 -7.99 -3.21 -5.89
C LYS A 63 -7.88 -4.48 -6.75
N PRO A 64 -7.67 -4.39 -8.08
CA PRO A 64 -7.56 -5.58 -8.92
C PRO A 64 -6.42 -6.52 -8.54
N PHE A 65 -5.43 -6.03 -7.79
CA PHE A 65 -4.26 -6.78 -7.35
C PHE A 65 -4.41 -7.36 -5.94
N LEU A 66 -5.53 -7.11 -5.26
CA LEU A 66 -5.77 -7.63 -3.92
C LEU A 66 -6.20 -9.10 -3.95
N LYS A 67 -5.66 -9.90 -3.02
CA LYS A 67 -6.11 -11.28 -2.80
C LYS A 67 -7.38 -11.38 -1.97
N GLU A 68 -7.69 -10.33 -1.23
CA GLU A 68 -8.86 -10.22 -0.35
C GLU A 68 -9.71 -9.01 -0.75
N LEU A 69 -11.01 -9.08 -0.45
CA LEU A 69 -11.90 -7.94 -0.67
C LEU A 69 -11.60 -6.82 0.33
N LEU A 70 -11.14 -5.69 -0.18
CA LEU A 70 -11.11 -4.42 0.55
C LEU A 70 -12.46 -3.71 0.41
N LYS A 71 -13.11 -3.42 1.54
CA LYS A 71 -14.31 -2.58 1.62
C LYS A 71 -13.91 -1.24 2.21
N GLU A 72 -13.67 -0.24 1.36
CA GLU A 72 -13.15 1.02 1.89
C GLU A 72 -14.18 1.80 2.69
N ASP A 73 -13.72 2.39 3.79
CA ASP A 73 -14.42 3.42 4.54
C ASP A 73 -13.45 4.56 4.84
N PHE A 74 -13.35 5.50 3.90
CA PHE A 74 -12.46 6.66 4.02
C PHE A 74 -12.91 7.68 5.07
N GLU A 75 -14.12 7.56 5.63
CA GLU A 75 -14.52 8.39 6.77
C GLU A 75 -13.85 7.88 8.04
N LYS A 76 -13.76 6.55 8.18
CA LYS A 76 -13.22 5.88 9.36
C LYS A 76 -11.71 5.59 9.28
N TYR A 77 -11.19 5.34 8.08
CA TYR A 77 -9.83 4.85 7.88
C TYR A 77 -9.00 5.75 6.96
N THR A 78 -7.70 5.74 7.20
CA THR A 78 -6.67 6.16 6.25
C THR A 78 -6.07 4.91 5.61
N TYR A 79 -5.68 5.02 4.35
CA TYR A 79 -5.10 3.91 3.59
C TYR A 79 -3.70 4.32 3.17
N GLU A 80 -2.73 3.47 3.46
CA GLU A 80 -1.33 3.71 3.14
C GLU A 80 -0.77 2.54 2.34
N LEU A 81 0.19 2.82 1.46
CA LEU A 81 0.98 1.79 0.80
C LEU A 81 2.12 1.40 1.73
N GLY A 82 2.11 0.17 2.21
CA GLY A 82 3.24 -0.45 2.90
C GLY A 82 4.09 -1.27 1.94
N CYS A 83 5.41 -1.08 1.99
CA CYS A 83 6.40 -1.91 1.30
C CYS A 83 7.45 -2.38 2.30
N TYR A 84 7.51 -3.68 2.57
CA TYR A 84 8.41 -4.24 3.58
C TYR A 84 8.94 -5.62 3.19
N GLU A 85 10.03 -6.04 3.81
CA GLU A 85 10.54 -7.41 3.65
C GLU A 85 9.74 -8.38 4.50
N GLU A 86 9.26 -9.47 3.90
CA GLU A 86 8.69 -10.58 4.67
C GLU A 86 9.87 -11.34 5.31
N GLU A 87 10.02 -11.22 6.63
CA GLU A 87 10.98 -12.02 7.36
C GLU A 87 10.66 -13.52 7.14
N GLU A 88 11.64 -14.26 6.63
CA GLU A 88 11.56 -15.72 6.58
C GLU A 88 11.53 -16.24 8.02
N LYS A 89 10.39 -16.82 8.42
CA LYS A 89 10.22 -17.49 9.72
C LYS A 89 11.07 -18.74 9.85
#